data_AF-A0A6V8MMB3-F1
#
_entry.id   AF-A0A6V8MMB3-F1
#
_cell.length_a   1.000
_cell.length_b   1.000
_cell.length_c   1.000
_cell.angle_alpha   90.00
_cell.angle_beta   90.00
_cell.angle_gamma   90.00
#
_symmetry.space_group_name_H-M   'P 1'
#
loop_
_entity.id
_entity.type
_entity.pdbx_description
1 polymer ?
#
loop_
_entity_poly.entity_id
_entity_poly.type
_entity_poly.pdbx_seq_one_letter_code
_entity_poly.pdbx_strand_id
1 'polypeptide(L)'
;MKMHLGELLVQSGIITVKTLERALIRQRGTGKKLGAVLDEMGVIYQEELVEALARQFGFQTLGETVRREIPEALLALIPQEVALQKLVFPLSRENGKLSLAIADPFDRDTIEYLEQKTALSIVPVLATRGAILAAVREHYLRGESAENCQLTVLVVDDSPEITDLISAALRSEGYQVLTAGDGVEGLRATFAERPDLILCDSAMPKLDGYGLMRAIKANPASAHIPMILLSAKASPEEEHRALKSGFHDFIGKPMTTVRMVARVKRAFDLVQQLRSRGAATLGRSAQGA
;
A
#
# COMPACT_ATOMS: atom_id res chain seq x y z
N MET A 1 28.53 23.74 8.66
CA MET A 1 29.11 22.50 9.20
C MET A 1 28.23 21.34 8.75
N LYS A 2 28.71 20.43 7.87
CA LYS A 2 27.92 19.28 7.41
C LYS A 2 27.91 18.21 8.50
N MET A 3 26.94 18.24 9.42
CA MET A 3 26.72 17.12 10.32
C MET A 3 26.33 15.90 9.50
N HIS A 4 27.05 14.79 9.66
CA HIS A 4 26.70 13.55 8.99
C HIS A 4 25.49 12.93 9.71
N LEU A 5 24.54 12.37 8.95
CA LEU A 5 23.29 11.81 9.48
C LEU A 5 23.51 10.89 10.69
N GLY A 6 24.60 10.11 10.66
CA GLY A 6 24.97 9.24 11.77
C GLY A 6 25.24 9.96 13.08
N GLU A 7 25.98 11.07 13.04
CA GLU A 7 26.31 11.87 14.22
C GLU A 7 25.06 12.51 14.84
N LEU A 8 24.13 12.94 13.98
CA LEU A 8 22.84 13.49 14.39
C LEU A 8 22.00 12.46 15.15
N LEU A 9 21.94 11.22 14.64
CA LEU A 9 21.21 10.12 15.30
C LEU A 9 21.85 9.73 16.65
N VAL A 10 23.17 9.86 16.77
CA VAL A 10 23.86 9.65 18.05
C VAL A 10 23.58 10.77 19.05
N GLN A 11 23.67 12.04 18.61
CA GLN A 11 23.41 13.20 19.46
C GLN A 11 21.97 13.27 19.96
N SER A 12 21.02 12.84 19.13
CA SER A 12 19.60 12.76 19.49
C SER A 12 19.25 11.56 20.38
N GLY A 13 20.22 10.68 20.67
CA GLY A 13 20.03 9.51 21.53
C GLY A 13 19.30 8.34 20.87
N ILE A 14 19.02 8.42 19.57
CA ILE A 14 18.28 7.40 18.80
C ILE A 14 19.15 6.16 18.59
N ILE A 15 20.44 6.35 18.31
CA ILE A 15 21.41 5.25 18.19
C ILE A 15 22.65 5.50 19.04
N THR A 16 23.34 4.42 19.41
CA THR A 16 24.65 4.53 20.07
C THR A 16 25.78 4.73 19.05
N VAL A 17 26.91 5.30 19.48
CA VAL A 17 28.15 5.36 18.66
C VAL A 17 28.50 3.97 18.11
N LYS A 18 28.41 2.93 18.96
CA LYS A 18 28.67 1.53 18.59
C LYS A 18 27.68 0.99 17.55
N THR A 19 26.44 1.50 17.53
CA THR A 19 25.44 1.15 16.51
C THR A 19 25.78 1.83 15.19
N LEU A 20 26.14 3.11 15.23
CA LEU A 20 26.58 3.86 14.05
C LEU A 20 27.79 3.23 13.37
N GLU A 21 28.83 2.86 14.13
CA GLU A 21 30.02 2.19 13.59
C GLU A 21 29.67 0.90 12.85
N ARG A 22 28.80 0.07 13.45
CA ARG A 22 28.31 -1.18 12.83
C ARG A 22 27.54 -0.91 11.54
N ALA A 23 26.70 0.12 11.53
CA ALA A 23 25.93 0.50 10.35
C ALA A 23 26.84 1.01 9.21
N LEU A 24 27.85 1.83 9.53
CA LEU A 24 28.83 2.33 8.55
C LEU A 24 29.66 1.20 7.93
N ILE A 25 30.05 0.20 8.71
CA ILE A 25 30.73 -1.01 8.20
C ILE A 25 29.82 -1.74 7.21
N ARG A 26 28.55 -1.94 7.56
CA ARG A 26 27.56 -2.63 6.73
C ARG A 26 27.16 -1.84 5.48
N GLN A 27 27.25 -0.52 5.53
CA GLN A 27 26.95 0.36 4.39
C GLN A 27 28.02 0.26 3.29
N ARG A 28 29.30 0.02 3.64
CA ARG A 28 30.39 -0.02 2.66
C ARG A 28 30.12 -1.07 1.58
N GLY A 29 30.22 -0.64 0.32
CA GLY A 29 30.04 -1.51 -0.84
C GLY A 29 28.58 -1.83 -1.20
N THR A 30 27.59 -1.34 -0.44
CA THR A 30 26.17 -1.60 -0.73
C THR A 30 25.49 -0.55 -1.61
N GLY A 31 26.06 0.66 -1.71
CA GLY A 31 25.43 1.80 -2.39
C GLY A 31 24.20 2.38 -1.68
N LYS A 32 23.76 1.78 -0.56
CA LYS A 32 22.58 2.23 0.19
C LYS A 32 22.88 3.49 1.03
N LYS A 33 21.87 4.34 1.25
CA LYS A 33 21.93 5.45 2.21
C LYS A 33 22.00 4.89 3.65
N LEU A 34 22.71 5.56 4.56
CA LEU A 34 22.94 5.11 5.94
C LEU A 34 21.62 4.86 6.70
N GLY A 35 20.60 5.70 6.50
CA GLY A 35 19.28 5.52 7.10
C GLY A 35 18.62 4.19 6.71
N ALA A 36 18.71 3.77 5.45
CA ALA A 36 18.16 2.49 5.00
C ALA A 36 18.89 1.28 5.63
N VAL A 37 20.19 1.41 5.86
CA VAL A 37 20.97 0.35 6.55
C VAL A 37 20.58 0.25 8.02
N LEU A 38 20.32 1.38 8.68
CA LEU A 38 19.87 1.42 10.08
C LEU A 38 18.44 0.87 10.23
N ASP A 39 17.55 1.15 9.28
CA ASP A 39 16.19 0.59 9.20
C ASP A 39 16.24 -0.94 9.03
N GLU A 40 17.06 -1.45 8.10
CA GLU A 40 17.28 -2.91 7.90
C GLU A 40 17.88 -3.62 9.13
N MET A 41 18.66 -2.89 9.94
CA MET A 41 19.22 -3.40 11.18
C MET A 41 18.18 -3.40 12.33
N GLY A 42 16.99 -2.83 12.13
CA GLY A 42 15.94 -2.71 13.13
C GLY A 42 16.32 -1.82 14.31
N VAL A 43 17.26 -0.88 14.09
CA VAL A 43 17.77 0.00 15.16
C VAL A 43 17.20 1.40 15.13
N ILE A 44 16.52 1.79 14.05
CA ILE A 44 15.73 3.03 13.94
C ILE A 44 14.46 2.73 13.16
N TYR A 45 13.37 3.43 13.48
CA TYR A 45 12.18 3.50 12.64
C TYR A 45 12.20 4.76 11.75
N GLN A 46 11.51 4.75 10.62
CA GLN A 46 11.54 5.88 9.67
C GLN A 46 10.94 7.17 10.26
N GLU A 47 10.00 7.02 11.19
CA GLU A 47 9.36 8.10 11.93
C GLU A 47 10.37 8.81 12.84
N GLU A 48 11.18 8.06 13.58
CA GLU A 48 12.22 8.59 14.47
C GLU A 48 13.28 9.37 13.70
N LEU A 49 13.64 8.89 12.51
CA LEU A 49 14.56 9.57 11.59
C LEU A 49 13.99 10.91 11.11
N VAL A 50 12.72 10.94 10.72
CA VAL A 50 12.02 12.15 10.28
C VAL A 50 11.94 13.17 11.41
N GLU A 51 11.58 12.76 12.62
CA GLU A 51 11.54 13.64 13.80
C GLU A 51 12.92 14.21 14.15
N ALA A 52 13.96 13.38 14.10
CA ALA A 52 15.33 13.82 14.38
C ALA A 52 15.80 14.89 13.38
N LEU A 53 15.55 14.66 12.09
CA LEU A 53 15.87 15.61 11.03
C LEU A 53 15.07 16.91 11.18
N ALA A 54 13.79 16.81 11.50
CA ALA A 54 12.94 17.97 11.70
C ALA A 54 13.41 18.83 12.87
N ARG A 55 13.69 18.22 14.03
CA ARG A 55 14.18 18.92 15.21
C ARG A 55 15.52 19.62 14.94
N GLN A 56 16.44 18.95 14.25
CA GLN A 56 17.78 19.47 14.05
C GLN A 56 17.83 20.64 13.05
N PHE A 57 17.07 20.53 11.96
CA PHE A 57 17.12 21.49 10.87
C PHE A 57 15.94 22.47 10.89
N GLY A 58 15.06 22.37 11.89
CA GLY A 58 13.92 23.27 12.08
C GLY A 58 12.80 23.06 11.04
N PHE A 59 12.69 21.86 10.46
CA PHE A 59 11.59 21.54 9.55
C PHE A 59 10.32 21.20 10.34
N GLN A 60 9.18 21.46 9.74
CA GLN A 60 7.91 20.90 10.22
C GLN A 60 7.82 19.42 9.78
N THR A 61 7.24 18.57 10.61
CA THR A 61 6.89 17.19 10.23
C THR A 61 5.42 17.10 9.86
N LEU A 62 5.14 16.22 8.91
CA LEU A 62 3.78 15.81 8.60
C LEU A 62 3.33 14.79 9.66
N GLY A 63 2.43 15.18 10.56
CA GLY A 63 1.78 14.23 11.47
C GLY A 63 0.87 13.25 10.72
N GLU A 64 0.48 12.15 11.36
CA GLU A 64 -0.36 11.07 10.78
C GLU A 64 -1.69 11.55 10.16
N THR A 65 -2.13 12.76 10.48
CA THR A 65 -3.37 13.37 9.96
C THR A 65 -3.12 14.30 8.79
N VAL A 66 -2.89 13.75 7.60
CA VAL A 66 -3.24 14.44 6.34
C VAL A 66 -4.72 14.15 6.06
N ARG A 67 -5.61 14.71 6.89
CA ARG A 67 -7.06 14.67 6.65
C ARG A 67 -7.59 16.03 6.24
N ARG A 68 -6.82 16.77 5.43
CA ARG A 68 -7.30 18.00 4.80
C ARG A 68 -7.67 17.66 3.36
N GLU A 69 -8.87 18.05 2.95
CA GLU A 69 -9.22 18.05 1.53
C GLU A 69 -8.24 18.97 0.81
N ILE A 70 -7.39 18.38 -0.04
CA ILE A 70 -6.42 19.12 -0.82
C ILE A 70 -7.12 19.62 -2.07
N PRO A 71 -7.15 20.94 -2.35
CA PRO A 71 -7.81 21.47 -3.54
C PRO A 71 -7.20 20.89 -4.82
N GLU A 72 -8.03 20.55 -5.81
CA GLU A 72 -7.55 20.01 -7.11
C GLU A 72 -6.57 20.96 -7.81
N ALA A 73 -6.80 22.27 -7.70
CA ALA A 73 -5.90 23.30 -8.21
C ALA A 73 -4.49 23.24 -7.59
N LEU A 74 -4.36 22.71 -6.36
CA LEU A 74 -3.07 22.51 -5.71
C LEU A 74 -2.38 21.25 -6.23
N LEU A 75 -3.14 20.15 -6.41
CA LEU A 75 -2.64 18.90 -6.97
C LEU A 75 -2.13 19.11 -8.40
N ALA A 76 -2.84 19.90 -9.20
CA ALA A 76 -2.48 20.21 -10.59
C ALA A 76 -1.11 20.90 -10.74
N LEU A 77 -0.59 21.56 -9.69
CA LEU A 77 0.74 22.19 -9.73
C LEU A 77 1.88 21.16 -9.86
N ILE A 78 1.67 19.96 -9.31
CA ILE A 78 2.67 18.89 -9.30
C ILE A 78 2.03 17.66 -9.94
N PRO A 79 2.34 17.32 -11.20
CA PRO A 79 1.81 16.12 -11.82
C PRO A 79 2.13 14.86 -11.01
N GLN A 80 1.23 13.87 -11.01
CA GLN A 80 1.38 12.61 -10.27
C GLN A 80 2.73 11.93 -10.53
N GLU A 81 3.16 11.87 -11.79
CA GLU A 81 4.45 11.27 -12.18
C GLU A 81 5.61 11.90 -11.41
N VAL A 82 5.61 13.22 -11.28
CA VAL A 82 6.62 13.97 -10.53
C VAL A 82 6.50 13.68 -9.04
N ALA A 83 5.28 13.66 -8.50
CA ALA A 83 5.02 13.35 -7.09
C ALA A 83 5.56 11.96 -6.69
N LEU A 84 5.38 10.95 -7.56
CA LEU A 84 5.86 9.57 -7.35
C LEU A 84 7.37 9.44 -7.53
N GLN A 85 7.92 9.96 -8.64
CA GLN A 85 9.35 9.84 -8.96
C GLN A 85 10.23 10.60 -7.98
N LYS A 86 9.80 11.81 -7.60
CA LYS A 86 10.56 12.69 -6.69
C LYS A 86 10.18 12.53 -5.22
N LEU A 87 9.17 11.69 -4.92
CA LEU A 87 8.65 11.46 -3.57
C LEU A 87 8.31 12.77 -2.86
N VAL A 88 7.42 13.54 -3.48
CA VAL A 88 6.93 14.82 -2.97
C VAL A 88 5.40 14.88 -3.02
N PHE A 89 4.78 15.66 -2.14
CA PHE A 89 3.32 15.85 -2.14
C PHE A 89 2.92 17.26 -1.67
N PRO A 90 2.10 18.02 -2.43
CA PRO A 90 1.74 19.38 -2.05
C PRO A 90 0.73 19.38 -0.90
N LEU A 91 0.93 20.22 0.12
CA LEU A 91 0.11 20.27 1.34
C LEU A 91 -0.80 21.50 1.40
N SER A 92 -0.25 22.67 1.08
CA SER A 92 -0.98 23.94 1.09
C SER A 92 -0.26 24.99 0.26
N ARG A 93 -1.00 25.98 -0.24
CA ARG A 93 -0.44 27.17 -0.90
C ARG A 93 -0.97 28.42 -0.23
N GLU A 94 -0.05 29.22 0.31
CA GLU A 94 -0.38 30.48 1.01
C GLU A 94 0.69 31.53 0.70
N ASN A 95 0.28 32.78 0.40
CA ASN A 95 1.19 33.92 0.25
C ASN A 95 2.39 33.70 -0.70
N GLY A 96 2.18 33.03 -1.83
CA GLY A 96 3.25 32.72 -2.79
C GLY A 96 4.20 31.60 -2.35
N LYS A 97 3.90 30.93 -1.23
CA LYS A 97 4.63 29.78 -0.72
C LYS A 97 3.84 28.49 -0.91
N LEU A 98 4.54 27.42 -1.26
CA LEU A 98 4.00 26.07 -1.40
C LEU A 98 4.58 25.19 -0.30
N SER A 99 3.76 24.79 0.66
CA SER A 99 4.14 23.77 1.64
C SER A 99 4.16 22.42 0.96
N LEU A 100 5.31 21.75 0.97
CA LEU A 100 5.56 20.52 0.22
C LEU A 100 6.07 19.43 1.16
N ALA A 101 5.33 18.33 1.27
CA ALA A 101 5.81 17.13 1.92
C ALA A 101 6.93 16.51 1.09
N ILE A 102 8.09 16.23 1.71
CA ILE A 102 9.27 15.67 1.05
C ILE A 102 9.96 14.62 1.92
N ALA A 103 10.49 13.59 1.27
CA ALA A 103 11.24 12.53 1.95
C ALA A 103 12.69 12.93 2.24
N ASP A 104 13.29 13.79 1.40
CA ASP A 104 14.66 14.26 1.55
C ASP A 104 14.70 15.79 1.40
N PRO A 105 14.89 16.55 2.49
CA PRO A 105 14.89 18.01 2.46
C PRO A 105 16.18 18.61 1.88
N PHE A 106 17.16 17.76 1.55
CA PHE A 106 18.43 18.18 0.97
C PHE A 106 18.51 17.94 -0.53
N ASP A 107 17.44 17.41 -1.15
CA ASP A 107 17.33 17.28 -2.61
C ASP A 107 17.06 18.65 -3.25
N ARG A 108 18.13 19.43 -3.40
CA ARG A 108 18.09 20.78 -3.99
C ARG A 108 17.59 20.76 -5.43
N ASP A 109 17.98 19.76 -6.20
CA ASP A 109 17.61 19.64 -7.61
C ASP A 109 16.08 19.54 -7.76
N THR A 110 15.44 18.73 -6.91
CA THR A 110 13.98 18.59 -6.89
C THR A 110 13.29 19.88 -6.42
N ILE A 111 13.82 20.55 -5.40
CA ILE A 111 13.25 21.82 -4.90
C ILE A 111 13.35 22.90 -5.99
N GLU A 112 14.53 23.12 -6.58
CA GLU A 112 14.76 24.13 -7.62
C GLU A 112 13.89 23.87 -8.85
N TYR A 113 13.78 22.62 -9.29
CA TYR A 113 12.89 22.22 -10.39
C TYR A 113 11.43 22.60 -10.12
N LEU A 114 10.93 22.32 -8.92
CA LEU A 114 9.54 22.59 -8.55
C LEU A 114 9.28 24.09 -8.32
N GLU A 115 10.22 24.84 -7.75
CA GLU A 115 10.11 26.28 -7.61
C GLU A 115 10.02 26.97 -8.99
N GLN A 116 10.88 26.57 -9.94
CA GLN A 116 10.85 27.08 -11.31
C GLN A 116 9.53 26.76 -12.00
N LYS A 117 9.05 25.51 -11.88
CA LYS A 117 7.84 25.05 -12.57
C LYS A 117 6.56 25.66 -12.00
N THR A 118 6.50 25.85 -10.69
CA THR A 118 5.30 26.36 -10.00
C THR A 118 5.32 27.87 -9.81
N ALA A 119 6.48 28.53 -9.98
CA ALA A 119 6.71 29.93 -9.65
C ALA A 119 6.35 30.27 -8.19
N LEU A 120 6.49 29.30 -7.28
CA LEU A 120 6.23 29.44 -5.83
C LEU A 120 7.49 29.12 -5.05
N SER A 121 7.67 29.77 -3.90
CA SER A 121 8.74 29.41 -2.97
C SER A 121 8.35 28.17 -2.17
N ILE A 122 9.20 27.16 -2.13
CA ILE A 122 8.87 25.90 -1.46
C ILE A 122 9.19 25.98 0.03
N VAL A 123 8.21 25.61 0.84
CA VAL A 123 8.38 25.39 2.28
C VAL A 123 8.40 23.89 2.53
N PRO A 124 9.57 23.29 2.77
CA PRO A 124 9.70 21.85 2.96
C PRO A 124 9.06 21.40 4.27
N VAL A 125 8.24 20.36 4.20
CA VAL A 125 7.67 19.63 5.32
C VAL A 125 8.17 18.20 5.24
N LEU A 126 8.84 17.72 6.28
CA LEU A 126 9.39 16.38 6.31
C LEU A 126 8.30 15.33 6.49
N ALA A 127 8.34 14.28 5.68
CA ALA A 127 7.43 13.15 5.78
C ALA A 127 8.13 11.84 5.41
N THR A 128 7.63 10.73 5.95
CA THR A 128 8.14 9.41 5.55
C THR A 128 7.73 9.11 4.11
N ARG A 129 8.50 8.26 3.43
CA ARG A 129 8.16 7.79 2.07
C ARG A 129 6.78 7.15 2.05
N GLY A 130 6.45 6.36 3.08
CA GLY A 130 5.14 5.72 3.22
C GLY A 130 4.00 6.72 3.30
N ALA A 131 4.15 7.79 4.08
CA ALA A 131 3.14 8.84 4.22
C ALA A 131 2.92 9.60 2.90
N ILE A 132 3.99 9.95 2.19
CA ILE A 132 3.89 10.64 0.89
C ILE A 132 3.19 9.76 -0.14
N LEU A 133 3.58 8.49 -0.25
CA LEU A 133 2.94 7.55 -1.17
C LEU A 133 1.46 7.32 -0.82
N ALA A 134 1.12 7.25 0.47
CA ALA A 134 -0.26 7.15 0.91
C ALA A 134 -1.07 8.39 0.49
N ALA A 135 -0.53 9.59 0.69
CA ALA A 135 -1.18 10.84 0.30
C ALA A 135 -1.34 10.96 -1.23
N VAL A 136 -0.33 10.57 -2.00
CA VAL A 136 -0.42 10.53 -3.47
C VAL A 136 -1.53 9.57 -3.91
N ARG A 137 -1.58 8.38 -3.31
CA ARG A 137 -2.63 7.38 -3.57
C ARG A 137 -4.02 7.82 -3.12
N GLU A 138 -4.12 8.68 -2.13
CA GLU A 138 -5.41 9.17 -1.66
C GLU A 138 -5.92 10.32 -2.54
N HIS A 139 -5.04 11.21 -3.00
CA HIS A 139 -5.43 12.49 -3.58
C HIS A 139 -5.25 12.61 -5.10
N TYR A 140 -4.16 12.09 -5.68
CA TYR A 140 -3.99 12.12 -7.14
C TYR A 140 -4.82 11.03 -7.81
N LEU A 141 -4.89 9.88 -7.15
CA LEU A 141 -5.66 8.74 -7.63
C LEU A 141 -7.17 8.87 -7.36
N ARG A 142 -7.63 9.98 -6.73
CA ARG A 142 -9.05 10.22 -6.39
C ARG A 142 -9.96 10.52 -7.59
N GLY A 143 -9.40 10.63 -8.80
CA GLY A 143 -10.15 10.74 -10.06
C GLY A 143 -9.64 9.84 -11.20
N GLU A 144 -8.42 9.29 -11.10
CA GLU A 144 -7.79 8.44 -12.13
C GLU A 144 -7.58 6.98 -11.69
N SER A 145 -8.19 6.52 -10.59
CA SER A 145 -8.12 5.10 -10.15
C SER A 145 -9.44 4.35 -10.17
N ALA A 146 -10.30 4.70 -11.12
CA ALA A 146 -11.32 3.77 -11.61
C ALA A 146 -10.94 3.13 -12.97
N GLU A 147 -9.96 3.68 -13.71
CA GLU A 147 -9.71 3.22 -15.09
C GLU A 147 -8.29 2.75 -15.41
N ASN A 148 -7.31 2.69 -14.48
CA ASN A 148 -6.09 1.90 -14.76
C ASN A 148 -5.23 1.39 -13.58
N CYS A 149 -5.75 1.35 -12.34
CA CYS A 149 -5.23 0.36 -11.38
C CYS A 149 -5.89 -0.97 -11.72
N GLN A 150 -5.23 -1.80 -12.54
CA GLN A 150 -5.71 -3.16 -12.80
C GLN A 150 -5.84 -3.88 -11.46
N LEU A 151 -7.08 -4.09 -10.99
CA LEU A 151 -7.34 -4.79 -9.73
C LEU A 151 -6.66 -6.15 -9.79
N THR A 152 -5.94 -6.49 -8.72
CA THR A 152 -5.12 -7.69 -8.70
C THR A 152 -5.91 -8.84 -8.07
N VAL A 153 -6.11 -9.91 -8.84
CA VAL A 153 -6.72 -11.16 -8.37
C VAL A 153 -5.63 -12.21 -8.19
N LEU A 154 -5.56 -12.82 -7.00
CA LEU A 154 -4.73 -14.00 -6.76
C LEU A 154 -5.59 -15.26 -6.94
N VAL A 155 -5.14 -16.16 -7.83
CA VAL A 155 -5.75 -17.48 -8.05
C VAL A 155 -4.85 -18.53 -7.40
N VAL A 156 -5.41 -19.29 -6.45
CA VAL A 156 -4.70 -20.35 -5.72
C VAL A 156 -5.38 -21.68 -6.04
N ASP A 157 -4.74 -22.49 -6.87
CA ASP A 157 -5.27 -23.77 -7.32
C ASP A 157 -4.08 -24.64 -7.78
N ASP A 158 -4.07 -25.91 -7.42
CA ASP A 158 -2.99 -26.84 -7.78
C ASP A 158 -3.14 -27.41 -9.20
N SER A 159 -4.27 -27.13 -9.88
CA SER A 159 -4.48 -27.47 -11.29
C SER A 159 -4.04 -26.32 -12.21
N PRO A 160 -2.95 -26.49 -13.00
CA PRO A 160 -2.53 -25.49 -13.97
C PRO A 160 -3.63 -25.13 -14.97
N GLU A 161 -4.39 -26.12 -15.42
CA GLU A 161 -5.51 -25.95 -16.35
C GLU A 161 -6.58 -25.00 -15.81
N ILE A 162 -6.93 -25.13 -14.53
CA ILE A 162 -7.90 -24.24 -13.88
C ILE A 162 -7.30 -22.84 -13.70
N THR A 163 -6.05 -22.74 -13.24
CA THR A 163 -5.38 -21.43 -13.09
C THR A 163 -5.27 -20.69 -14.41
N ASP A 164 -4.95 -21.36 -15.52
CA ASP A 164 -4.82 -20.76 -16.84
C ASP A 164 -6.18 -20.31 -17.38
N LEU A 165 -7.22 -21.14 -17.23
CA LEU A 165 -8.58 -20.80 -17.64
C LEU A 165 -9.09 -19.55 -16.91
N ILE A 166 -8.94 -19.51 -15.58
CA ILE A 166 -9.36 -18.37 -14.76
C ILE A 166 -8.53 -17.14 -15.11
N SER A 167 -7.21 -17.29 -15.24
CA SER A 167 -6.30 -16.19 -15.55
C SER A 167 -6.60 -15.56 -16.90
N ALA A 168 -6.83 -16.36 -17.93
CA ALA A 168 -7.18 -15.86 -19.26
C ALA A 168 -8.50 -15.06 -19.23
N ALA A 169 -9.53 -15.60 -18.56
CA ALA A 169 -10.82 -14.94 -18.44
C ALA A 169 -10.70 -13.60 -17.68
N LEU A 170 -10.00 -13.57 -16.55
CA LEU A 170 -9.86 -12.35 -15.76
C LEU A 170 -8.96 -11.30 -16.43
N ARG A 171 -7.86 -11.71 -17.07
CA ARG A 171 -7.01 -10.78 -17.84
C ARG A 171 -7.77 -10.14 -19.00
N SER A 172 -8.67 -10.87 -19.66
CA SER A 172 -9.52 -10.33 -20.74
C SER A 172 -10.47 -9.22 -20.24
N GLU A 173 -10.76 -9.20 -18.95
CA GLU A 173 -11.58 -8.19 -18.27
C GLU A 173 -10.72 -7.04 -17.68
N GLY A 174 -9.42 -7.02 -17.94
CA GLY A 174 -8.50 -5.97 -17.50
C GLY A 174 -7.92 -6.17 -16.10
N TYR A 175 -8.10 -7.33 -15.47
CA TYR A 175 -7.51 -7.63 -14.16
C TYR A 175 -6.05 -8.03 -14.26
N GLN A 176 -5.25 -7.63 -13.28
CA GLN A 176 -3.94 -8.23 -13.05
C GLN A 176 -4.16 -9.58 -12.34
N VAL A 177 -3.51 -10.64 -12.81
CA VAL A 177 -3.72 -11.98 -12.23
C VAL A 177 -2.39 -12.58 -11.78
N LEU A 178 -2.32 -12.88 -10.49
CA LEU A 178 -1.28 -13.66 -9.84
C LEU A 178 -1.76 -15.10 -9.65
N THR A 179 -0.83 -16.04 -9.67
CA THR A 179 -1.13 -17.47 -9.52
C THR A 179 -0.26 -18.10 -8.43
N ALA A 180 -0.80 -19.10 -7.74
CA ALA A 180 -0.09 -19.91 -6.76
C ALA A 180 -0.58 -21.36 -6.83
N GLY A 181 0.35 -22.33 -6.77
CA GLY A 181 0.02 -23.76 -6.95
C GLY A 181 -0.45 -24.47 -5.69
N ASP A 182 -0.38 -23.81 -4.52
CA ASP A 182 -0.87 -24.35 -3.25
C ASP A 182 -1.15 -23.23 -2.23
N GLY A 183 -1.78 -23.57 -1.11
CA GLY A 183 -2.13 -22.58 -0.10
C GLY A 183 -0.93 -21.91 0.60
N VAL A 184 0.24 -22.56 0.68
CA VAL A 184 1.44 -21.94 1.26
C VAL A 184 2.00 -20.87 0.32
N GLU A 185 2.06 -21.18 -0.97
CA GLU A 185 2.42 -20.20 -1.99
C GLU A 185 1.41 -19.06 -2.05
N GLY A 186 0.11 -19.37 -1.97
CA GLY A 186 -0.97 -18.39 -1.93
C GLY A 186 -0.87 -17.45 -0.73
N LEU A 187 -0.53 -17.97 0.46
CA LEU A 187 -0.33 -17.15 1.66
C LEU A 187 0.86 -16.20 1.50
N ARG A 188 1.98 -16.69 0.97
CA ARG A 188 3.17 -15.88 0.70
C ARG A 188 2.88 -14.78 -0.32
N ALA A 189 2.23 -15.12 -1.42
CA ALA A 189 1.83 -14.16 -2.45
C ALA A 189 0.86 -13.10 -1.89
N THR A 190 -0.06 -13.51 -1.02
CA THR A 190 -0.99 -12.58 -0.35
C THR A 190 -0.26 -11.51 0.45
N PHE A 191 0.78 -11.88 1.19
CA PHE A 191 1.53 -10.93 2.03
C PHE A 191 2.52 -10.07 1.25
N ALA A 192 3.12 -10.62 0.19
CA ALA A 192 4.06 -9.92 -0.67
C ALA A 192 3.34 -8.91 -1.57
N GLU A 193 2.31 -9.36 -2.29
CA GLU A 193 1.69 -8.62 -3.39
C GLU A 193 0.40 -7.91 -3.00
N ARG A 194 -0.22 -8.29 -1.86
CA ARG A 194 -1.45 -7.67 -1.32
C ARG A 194 -2.58 -7.59 -2.36
N PRO A 195 -3.05 -8.72 -2.89
CA PRO A 195 -4.09 -8.75 -3.92
C PRO A 195 -5.41 -8.14 -3.40
N ASP A 196 -6.22 -7.62 -4.32
CA ASP A 196 -7.53 -7.05 -4.00
C ASP A 196 -8.61 -8.13 -3.80
N LEU A 197 -8.41 -9.33 -4.36
CA LEU A 197 -9.30 -10.48 -4.21
C LEU A 197 -8.54 -11.80 -4.36
N ILE A 198 -8.98 -12.83 -3.64
CA ILE A 198 -8.41 -14.18 -3.73
C ILE A 198 -9.48 -15.17 -4.20
N LEU A 199 -9.19 -15.89 -5.27
CA LEU A 199 -9.89 -17.12 -5.65
C LEU A 199 -9.05 -18.28 -5.14
N CYS A 200 -9.58 -19.15 -4.28
CA CYS A 200 -8.83 -20.33 -3.83
C CYS A 200 -9.62 -21.62 -3.99
N ASP A 201 -8.94 -22.69 -4.37
CA ASP A 201 -9.50 -24.02 -4.34
C ASP A 201 -9.69 -24.51 -2.90
N SER A 202 -10.74 -25.31 -2.71
CA SER A 202 -11.11 -25.89 -1.43
C SER A 202 -10.11 -26.92 -0.92
N ALA A 203 -9.48 -27.69 -1.82
CA ALA A 203 -8.70 -28.88 -1.52
C ALA A 203 -7.38 -28.87 -2.30
N MET A 204 -6.34 -28.31 -1.68
CA MET A 204 -4.99 -28.23 -2.25
C MET A 204 -3.98 -28.94 -1.34
N PRO A 205 -2.81 -29.35 -1.88
CA PRO A 205 -1.70 -29.83 -1.07
C PRO A 205 -1.20 -28.79 -0.06
N LYS A 206 -0.55 -29.27 1.02
CA LYS A 206 0.09 -28.49 2.10
C LYS A 206 -0.86 -27.64 2.96
N LEU A 207 -1.61 -26.72 2.35
CA LEU A 207 -2.57 -25.85 3.01
C LEU A 207 -3.84 -25.75 2.16
N ASP A 208 -4.96 -26.18 2.72
CA ASP A 208 -6.27 -26.15 2.06
C ASP A 208 -6.88 -24.74 2.06
N GLY A 209 -7.94 -24.52 1.26
CA GLY A 209 -8.58 -23.21 1.14
C GLY A 209 -9.08 -22.65 2.48
N TYR A 210 -9.59 -23.51 3.36
CA TYR A 210 -10.03 -23.13 4.70
C TYR A 210 -8.87 -22.75 5.63
N GLY A 211 -7.74 -23.46 5.54
CA GLY A 211 -6.51 -23.14 6.25
C GLY A 211 -5.92 -21.81 5.80
N LEU A 212 -5.89 -21.57 4.48
CA LEU A 212 -5.48 -20.30 3.89
C LEU A 212 -6.35 -19.15 4.38
N MET A 213 -7.68 -19.33 4.38
CA MET A 213 -8.63 -18.35 4.95
C MET A 213 -8.29 -18.00 6.40
N ARG A 214 -8.12 -19.00 7.28
CA ARG A 214 -7.77 -18.76 8.68
C ARG A 214 -6.46 -17.99 8.83
N ALA A 215 -5.43 -18.36 8.06
CA ALA A 215 -4.13 -17.70 8.10
C ALA A 215 -4.19 -16.23 7.64
N ILE A 216 -4.94 -15.95 6.57
CA ILE A 216 -5.13 -14.58 6.07
C ILE A 216 -5.93 -13.74 7.06
N LYS A 217 -7.01 -14.28 7.63
CA LYS A 217 -7.83 -13.56 8.62
C LYS A 217 -7.11 -13.32 9.95
N ALA A 218 -6.10 -14.12 10.29
CA ALA A 218 -5.30 -13.92 11.49
C ALA A 218 -4.36 -12.70 11.42
N ASN A 219 -4.11 -12.15 10.23
CA ASN A 219 -3.24 -10.99 10.05
C ASN A 219 -4.09 -9.72 9.76
N PRO A 220 -4.09 -8.69 10.64
CA PRO A 220 -4.87 -7.47 10.43
C PRO A 220 -4.61 -6.77 9.08
N ALA A 221 -3.38 -6.86 8.57
CA ALA A 221 -2.99 -6.22 7.31
C ALA A 221 -3.64 -6.85 6.06
N SER A 222 -4.14 -8.09 6.15
CA SER A 222 -4.73 -8.84 5.03
C SER A 222 -6.12 -9.42 5.35
N ALA A 223 -6.57 -9.33 6.60
CA ALA A 223 -7.87 -9.85 7.04
C ALA A 223 -9.07 -9.23 6.31
N HIS A 224 -8.90 -8.05 5.71
CA HIS A 224 -9.94 -7.36 4.95
C HIS A 224 -10.08 -7.86 3.49
N ILE A 225 -9.13 -8.66 2.98
CA ILE A 225 -9.16 -9.15 1.60
C ILE A 225 -10.33 -10.15 1.45
N PRO A 226 -11.22 -9.96 0.46
CA PRO A 226 -12.30 -10.90 0.16
C PRO A 226 -11.72 -12.17 -0.47
N MET A 227 -12.30 -13.32 -0.10
CA MET A 227 -11.93 -14.61 -0.69
C MET A 227 -13.17 -15.31 -1.21
N ILE A 228 -13.08 -15.90 -2.40
CA ILE A 228 -14.11 -16.74 -3.00
C ILE A 228 -13.58 -18.17 -3.06
N LEU A 229 -14.34 -19.11 -2.51
CA LEU A 229 -13.97 -20.52 -2.50
C LEU A 229 -14.40 -21.17 -3.83
N LEU A 230 -13.50 -21.90 -4.47
CA LEU A 230 -13.76 -22.79 -5.59
C LEU A 230 -13.79 -24.23 -5.08
N SER A 231 -14.83 -25.01 -5.39
CA SER A 231 -14.92 -26.39 -4.88
C SER A 231 -15.50 -27.37 -5.89
N ALA A 232 -14.91 -28.57 -5.96
CA ALA A 232 -15.46 -29.69 -6.72
C ALA A 232 -16.63 -30.42 -6.04
N LYS A 233 -16.81 -30.30 -4.71
CA LYS A 233 -17.90 -30.98 -3.99
C LYS A 233 -19.24 -30.25 -4.16
N ALA A 234 -19.21 -28.91 -4.29
CA ALA A 234 -20.32 -28.05 -4.71
C ALA A 234 -21.69 -28.33 -4.07
N SER A 235 -21.73 -28.82 -2.82
CA SER A 235 -22.98 -29.15 -2.12
C SER A 235 -23.53 -27.95 -1.34
N PRO A 236 -24.85 -27.87 -1.09
CA PRO A 236 -25.43 -26.81 -0.27
C PRO A 236 -24.82 -26.71 1.14
N GLU A 237 -24.45 -27.85 1.72
CA GLU A 237 -23.81 -27.91 3.03
C GLU A 237 -22.40 -27.32 3.01
N GLU A 238 -21.65 -27.53 1.92
CA GLU A 238 -20.33 -26.96 1.75
C GLU A 238 -20.39 -25.46 1.46
N GLU A 239 -21.32 -25.02 0.60
CA GLU A 239 -21.57 -23.60 0.37
C GLU A 239 -21.91 -22.88 1.68
N HIS A 240 -22.83 -23.45 2.47
CA HIS A 240 -23.18 -22.92 3.79
C HIS A 240 -21.96 -22.85 4.73
N ARG A 241 -21.14 -23.91 4.75
CA ARG A 241 -19.92 -23.96 5.55
C ARG A 241 -18.90 -22.90 5.11
N ALA A 242 -18.71 -22.71 3.82
CA ALA A 242 -17.78 -21.73 3.27
C ALA A 242 -18.18 -20.31 3.69
N LEU A 243 -19.44 -19.91 3.46
CA LEU A 243 -19.93 -18.59 3.83
C LEU A 243 -19.84 -18.34 5.34
N LYS A 244 -20.21 -19.34 6.17
CA LYS A 244 -20.08 -19.25 7.63
C LYS A 244 -18.63 -19.12 8.11
N SER A 245 -17.69 -19.64 7.34
CA SER A 245 -16.25 -19.55 7.65
C SER A 245 -15.62 -18.22 7.25
N GLY A 246 -16.39 -17.30 6.65
CA GLY A 246 -15.93 -15.96 6.27
C GLY A 246 -15.50 -15.82 4.81
N PHE A 247 -15.77 -16.81 3.96
CA PHE A 247 -15.68 -16.62 2.51
C PHE A 247 -16.74 -15.62 2.05
N HIS A 248 -16.35 -14.74 1.15
CA HIS A 248 -17.24 -13.74 0.55
C HIS A 248 -18.25 -14.40 -0.39
N ASP A 249 -17.81 -15.41 -1.15
CA ASP A 249 -18.66 -16.15 -2.08
C ASP A 249 -18.14 -17.59 -2.29
N PHE A 250 -18.93 -18.40 -2.97
CA PHE A 250 -18.66 -19.80 -3.27
C PHE A 250 -18.99 -20.10 -4.74
N ILE A 251 -18.10 -20.83 -5.42
CA ILE A 251 -18.28 -21.28 -6.81
C ILE A 251 -18.00 -22.78 -6.91
N GLY A 252 -19.03 -23.54 -7.25
CA GLY A 252 -18.89 -24.96 -7.57
C GLY A 252 -18.19 -25.17 -8.93
N LYS A 253 -17.29 -26.15 -8.99
CA LYS A 253 -16.67 -26.69 -10.21
C LYS A 253 -17.54 -27.86 -10.72
N PRO A 254 -17.73 -28.01 -12.05
CA PRO A 254 -17.23 -27.15 -13.12
C PRO A 254 -17.98 -25.81 -13.16
N MET A 255 -17.25 -24.74 -13.52
CA MET A 255 -17.80 -23.39 -13.64
C MET A 255 -17.57 -22.81 -15.04
N THR A 256 -18.50 -21.99 -15.49
CA THR A 256 -18.31 -21.17 -16.69
C THR A 256 -17.49 -19.93 -16.35
N THR A 257 -16.58 -19.50 -17.22
CA THR A 257 -15.77 -18.27 -17.06
C THR A 257 -16.65 -17.03 -16.86
N VAL A 258 -17.75 -16.90 -17.61
CA VAL A 258 -18.71 -15.78 -17.49
C VAL A 258 -19.28 -15.67 -16.07
N ARG A 259 -19.74 -16.78 -15.49
CA ARG A 259 -20.26 -16.81 -14.11
C ARG A 259 -19.17 -16.44 -13.10
N MET A 260 -17.95 -16.95 -13.27
CA MET A 260 -16.83 -16.65 -12.38
C MET A 260 -16.47 -15.16 -12.43
N VAL A 261 -16.34 -14.58 -13.63
CA VAL A 261 -16.09 -13.15 -13.82
C VAL A 261 -17.17 -12.29 -13.17
N ALA A 262 -18.45 -12.63 -13.37
CA ALA A 262 -19.56 -11.89 -12.75
C ALA A 262 -19.50 -11.90 -11.21
N ARG A 263 -19.07 -13.02 -10.62
CA ARG A 263 -18.90 -13.16 -9.16
C ARG A 263 -17.73 -12.33 -8.64
N VAL A 264 -16.62 -12.29 -9.38
CA VAL A 264 -15.46 -11.44 -9.07
C VAL A 264 -15.83 -9.95 -9.15
N LYS A 265 -16.51 -9.52 -10.22
CA LYS A 265 -17.00 -8.13 -10.37
C LYS A 265 -17.88 -7.72 -9.18
N ARG A 266 -18.85 -8.56 -8.83
CA ARG A 266 -19.74 -8.30 -7.69
C ARG A 266 -18.99 -8.17 -6.36
N ALA A 267 -17.96 -8.98 -6.14
CA ALA A 267 -17.15 -8.90 -4.93
C ALA A 267 -16.36 -7.57 -4.87
N PHE A 268 -15.81 -7.11 -6.00
CA PHE A 268 -15.16 -5.81 -6.06
C PHE A 268 -16.13 -4.65 -5.81
N ASP A 269 -17.31 -4.67 -6.41
CA ASP A 269 -18.34 -3.63 -6.21
C ASP A 269 -18.70 -3.48 -4.74
N LEU A 270 -18.89 -4.61 -4.03
CA LEU A 270 -19.25 -4.60 -2.62
C LEU A 270 -18.11 -4.07 -1.74
N VAL A 271 -16.87 -4.48 -2.02
CA VAL A 271 -15.68 -4.01 -1.29
C VAL A 271 -15.50 -2.51 -1.48
N GLN A 272 -15.69 -1.99 -2.70
CA GLN A 272 -15.63 -0.55 -2.98
C GLN A 272 -16.75 0.21 -2.26
N GLN A 273 -17.97 -0.32 -2.23
CA GLN A 273 -19.10 0.28 -1.49
C GLN A 273 -18.88 0.30 0.03
N LEU A 274 -18.27 -0.75 0.60
CA LEU A 274 -17.96 -0.79 2.03
C LEU A 274 -16.83 0.19 2.38
N ARG A 275 -15.82 0.31 1.51
CA ARG A 275 -14.75 1.31 1.65
C ARG A 275 -15.31 2.75 1.60
N SER A 276 -16.23 3.04 0.68
CA SER A 276 -16.85 4.37 0.57
C SER A 276 -17.80 4.71 1.73
N ARG A 277 -18.54 3.72 2.27
CA ARG A 277 -19.41 3.91 3.45
C ARG A 277 -18.63 4.07 4.76
N GLY A 278 -17.51 3.37 4.93
CA GLY A 278 -16.62 3.53 6.07
C GLY A 278 -16.04 4.95 6.16
N ALA A 279 -15.69 5.53 5.00
CA ALA A 279 -15.25 6.93 4.91
C ALA A 279 -16.37 7.93 5.26
N ALA A 280 -17.62 7.67 4.84
CA ALA A 280 -18.75 8.57 5.10
C ALA A 280 -19.24 8.58 6.56
N THR A 281 -19.06 7.49 7.30
CA THR A 281 -19.56 7.38 8.68
C THR A 281 -18.67 8.12 9.68
N LEU A 282 -17.36 8.18 9.43
CA LEU A 282 -16.39 8.94 10.24
C LEU A 282 -16.51 10.47 10.07
N GLY A 283 -17.16 10.94 9.01
CA GLY A 283 -17.41 12.37 8.77
C GLY A 283 -18.60 12.95 9.54
N ARG A 284 -19.56 12.11 10.00
CA ARG A 284 -20.75 12.59 10.72
C ARG A 284 -20.58 12.69 12.23
N SER A 285 -19.66 11.93 12.81
CA SER A 285 -19.37 11.97 14.26
C SER A 285 -18.55 13.20 14.70
N ALA A 286 -18.03 14.00 13.77
CA ALA A 286 -17.27 15.22 14.07
C ALA A 286 -18.09 16.53 14.00
N GLN A 287 -19.39 16.45 13.67
CA GLN A 287 -20.29 17.62 13.60
C GLN A 287 -21.32 17.69 14.73
N GLY A 288 -21.20 16.84 15.75
CA GLY A 288 -22.21 16.70 16.82
C GLY A 288 -21.64 16.63 18.24
N ALA A 289 -20.51 17.29 18.51
CA ALA A 289 -19.98 17.47 19.87
C ALA A 289 -19.58 18.93 20.08
#